data_AF-A0A699WJT6-F1
#
_entry.id   AF-A0A699WJT6-F1
#
_cell.length_a   1.000
_cell.length_b   1.000
_cell.length_c   1.000
_cell.angle_alpha   90.00
_cell.angle_beta   90.00
_cell.angle_gamma   90.00
#
_symmetry.space_group_name_H-M   'P 1'
#
loop_
_entity.id
_entity.type
_entity.pdbx_description
1 polymer ?
#
loop_
_entity_poly.entity_id
_entity_poly.type
_entity_poly.pdbx_seq_one_letter_code
_entity_poly.pdbx_strand_id
1 'polypeptide(L)'
;DRAKKQTGTVLFIDEIHRFSKAQQDALLGAVENGTVTLIGATTENPSFEVIPALLSRCQVYTLEALSAETLREIIRRALTEDEVLSKIPVDVIEDHALLALSGGDARKLLGLLELVVQSTPPAANGRVQLTD
;
A
#
# COMPACT_ATOMS: atom_id res chain seq x y z
N ASP A 1 14.02 21.78 -8.23
CA ASP A 1 14.38 22.29 -9.58
C ASP A 1 13.74 21.57 -10.77
N ARG A 2 13.70 20.23 -10.82
CA ARG A 2 13.00 19.52 -11.90
C ARG A 2 11.48 19.78 -11.93
N ALA A 3 10.82 19.75 -10.77
CA ALA A 3 9.38 20.02 -10.65
C ALA A 3 8.98 21.41 -11.18
N LYS A 4 9.81 22.44 -11.00
CA LYS A 4 9.55 23.79 -11.54
C LYS A 4 9.54 23.85 -13.07
N LYS A 5 10.13 22.85 -13.75
CA LYS A 5 10.22 22.77 -15.21
C LYS A 5 9.19 21.81 -15.83
N GLN A 6 8.45 21.08 -15.00
CA GLN A 6 7.47 20.07 -15.44
C GLN A 6 6.14 20.29 -14.72
N THR A 7 5.10 20.63 -15.48
CA THR A 7 3.73 20.75 -14.98
C THR A 7 3.18 19.38 -14.59
N GLY A 8 2.43 19.30 -13.49
CA GLY A 8 1.79 18.05 -13.06
C GLY A 8 2.69 17.09 -12.27
N THR A 9 3.74 17.60 -11.61
CA THR A 9 4.58 16.77 -10.74
C THR A 9 3.80 16.35 -9.50
N VAL A 10 3.70 15.04 -9.23
CA VAL A 10 3.15 14.51 -7.97
C VAL A 10 4.30 14.34 -6.97
N LEU A 11 4.15 14.91 -5.77
CA LEU A 11 5.02 14.67 -4.63
C LEU A 11 4.28 13.75 -3.65
N PHE A 12 4.69 12.48 -3.60
CA PHE A 12 4.18 11.53 -2.62
C PHE A 12 5.09 11.51 -1.38
N ILE A 13 4.51 11.68 -0.20
CA ILE A 13 5.20 11.58 1.10
C ILE A 13 4.47 10.54 1.93
N ASP A 14 5.12 9.40 2.13
CA ASP A 14 4.65 8.39 3.08
C ASP A 14 4.97 8.82 4.52
N GLU A 15 4.10 8.47 5.45
CA GLU A 15 4.19 8.85 6.87
C GLU A 15 4.49 10.34 7.10
N ILE A 16 3.68 11.21 6.47
CA ILE A 16 3.86 12.67 6.52
C ILE A 16 3.87 13.22 7.96
N HIS A 17 3.28 12.50 8.92
CA HIS A 17 3.34 12.83 10.35
C HIS A 17 4.76 12.86 10.91
N ARG A 18 5.73 12.18 10.27
CA ARG A 18 7.14 12.19 10.70
C ARG A 18 7.86 13.49 10.35
N PHE A 19 7.28 14.34 9.50
CA PHE A 19 7.87 15.62 9.14
C PHE A 19 7.66 16.63 10.26
N SER A 20 8.74 17.30 10.66
CA SER A 20 8.65 18.44 11.58
C SER A 20 7.82 19.58 10.95
N LYS A 21 7.26 20.46 11.79
CA LYS A 21 6.49 21.63 11.34
C LYS A 21 7.23 22.45 10.29
N ALA A 22 8.52 22.72 10.50
CA ALA A 22 9.34 23.47 9.55
C ALA A 22 9.50 22.76 8.19
N GLN A 23 9.58 21.42 8.17
CA GLN A 23 9.59 20.65 6.92
C GLN A 23 8.25 20.70 6.21
N GLN A 24 7.13 20.65 6.95
CA GLN A 24 5.79 20.80 6.37
C GLN A 24 5.55 22.22 5.82
N ASP A 25 5.97 23.26 6.55
CA ASP A 25 5.89 24.65 6.11
C ASP A 25 6.67 24.89 4.80
N ALA A 26 7.84 24.23 4.66
CA ALA A 26 8.65 24.31 3.44
C ALA A 26 7.93 23.78 2.18
N LEU A 27 6.87 22.97 2.33
CA LEU A 27 6.08 22.45 1.21
C LEU A 27 5.02 23.45 0.72
N LEU A 28 4.56 24.38 1.57
CA LEU A 28 3.41 25.25 1.27
C LEU A 28 3.57 26.00 -0.04
N GLY A 29 4.70 26.67 -0.23
CA GLY A 29 4.93 27.48 -1.42
C GLY A 29 4.85 26.66 -2.72
N ALA A 30 5.31 25.40 -2.70
CA ALA A 30 5.27 24.51 -3.87
C ALA A 30 3.87 23.93 -4.14
N VAL A 31 3.07 23.73 -3.09
CA VAL A 31 1.67 23.27 -3.19
C VAL A 31 0.78 24.40 -3.69
N GLU A 32 0.90 25.59 -3.10
CA GLU A 32 0.06 26.76 -3.42
C GLU A 32 0.21 27.25 -4.86
N ASN A 33 1.44 27.27 -5.37
CA ASN A 33 1.71 27.71 -6.74
C ASN A 33 1.59 26.59 -7.78
N GLY A 34 1.16 25.39 -7.37
CA GLY A 34 0.99 24.24 -8.25
C GLY A 34 2.28 23.64 -8.80
N THR A 35 3.45 23.95 -8.21
CA THR A 35 4.71 23.29 -8.58
C THR A 35 4.63 21.78 -8.33
N VAL A 36 3.91 21.37 -7.29
CA VAL A 36 3.61 19.95 -7.01
C VAL A 36 2.16 19.75 -6.60
N THR A 37 1.60 18.61 -7.00
CA THR A 37 0.42 18.01 -6.35
C THR A 37 0.92 17.14 -5.21
N LEU A 38 0.66 17.53 -3.96
CA LEU A 38 1.06 16.77 -2.79
C LEU A 38 0.06 15.64 -2.50
N ILE A 39 0.56 14.42 -2.34
CA ILE A 39 -0.17 13.29 -1.77
C ILE A 39 0.59 12.86 -0.51
N GLY A 40 0.02 13.16 0.66
CA GLY A 40 0.54 12.70 1.95
C GLY A 40 -0.22 11.48 2.44
N ALA A 41 0.49 10.45 2.88
CA ALA A 41 -0.08 9.29 3.58
C ALA A 41 0.32 9.30 5.06
N THR A 42 -0.58 8.86 5.93
CA THR A 42 -0.34 8.73 7.37
C THR A 42 -1.31 7.73 7.98
N THR A 43 -0.85 6.95 8.96
CA THR A 43 -1.72 6.13 9.82
C THR A 43 -2.28 6.91 11.01
N GLU A 44 -1.68 8.05 11.34
CA GLU A 44 -2.10 8.93 12.43
C GLU A 44 -3.21 9.89 12.00
N ASN A 45 -3.96 10.42 12.97
CA ASN A 45 -5.01 11.39 12.68
C ASN A 45 -4.40 12.70 12.12
N PRO A 46 -4.73 13.05 10.86
CA PRO A 46 -4.09 14.17 10.17
C PRO A 46 -4.34 15.52 10.86
N SER A 47 -5.45 15.71 11.58
CA SER A 47 -5.76 16.99 12.23
C SER A 47 -4.79 17.37 13.36
N PHE A 48 -4.03 16.40 13.89
CA PHE A 48 -3.04 16.62 14.94
C PHE A 48 -1.62 16.71 14.39
N GLU A 49 -1.29 15.85 13.43
CA GLU A 49 0.09 15.67 12.96
C GLU A 49 0.45 16.53 11.74
N VAL A 50 -0.55 17.02 11.00
CA VAL A 50 -0.32 17.90 9.84
C VAL A 50 -0.67 19.34 10.21
N ILE A 51 0.19 20.29 9.83
CA ILE A 51 -0.02 21.70 10.14
C ILE A 51 -1.32 22.20 9.47
N PRO A 52 -2.10 23.07 10.14
CA PRO A 52 -3.38 23.57 9.60
C PRO A 52 -3.26 24.23 8.22
N ALA A 53 -2.14 24.91 7.96
CA ALA A 53 -1.88 25.55 6.67
C ALA A 53 -1.83 24.53 5.52
N LEU A 54 -1.16 23.39 5.72
CA LEU A 54 -1.06 22.35 4.70
C LEU A 54 -2.39 21.61 4.55
N LEU A 55 -3.04 21.26 5.67
CA LEU A 55 -4.37 20.62 5.65
C LEU A 55 -5.41 21.43 4.91
N SER A 56 -5.44 22.76 5.08
CA SER A 56 -6.40 23.62 4.38
C SER A 56 -6.25 23.64 2.85
N ARG A 57 -5.16 23.07 2.32
CA ARG A 57 -4.87 22.95 0.87
C ARG A 57 -4.94 21.49 0.38
N CYS A 58 -5.26 20.56 1.27
CA CYS A 58 -5.35 19.13 0.95
C CYS A 58 -6.79 18.64 1.14
N GLN A 59 -7.19 17.70 0.29
CA GLN A 59 -8.39 16.91 0.54
C GLN A 59 -8.02 15.69 1.38
N VAL A 60 -8.73 15.49 2.49
CA VAL A 60 -8.51 14.36 3.39
C VAL A 60 -9.42 13.20 2.98
N TYR A 61 -8.81 12.03 2.79
CA TYR A 61 -9.51 10.78 2.53
C TYR A 61 -9.15 9.76 3.60
N THR A 62 -10.17 9.19 4.24
CA THR A 62 -9.99 8.07 5.16
C THR A 62 -10.02 6.78 4.35
N LEU A 63 -8.97 5.96 4.49
CA LEU A 63 -8.92 4.62 3.91
C LEU A 63 -9.29 3.61 4.98
N GLU A 64 -10.16 2.67 4.61
CA GLU A 64 -10.57 1.56 5.46
C GLU A 64 -9.73 0.31 5.17
N ALA A 65 -9.70 -0.61 6.12
CA ALA A 65 -9.13 -1.93 5.92
C ALA A 65 -9.81 -2.65 4.73
N LEU A 66 -9.03 -3.44 3.98
CA LEU A 66 -9.57 -4.13 2.81
C LEU A 66 -10.53 -5.25 3.22
N SER A 67 -11.59 -5.41 2.44
CA SER A 67 -12.53 -6.52 2.58
C SER A 67 -11.87 -7.86 2.24
N ALA A 68 -12.43 -8.96 2.75
CA ALA A 68 -11.98 -10.31 2.43
C ALA A 68 -12.06 -10.57 0.91
N GLU A 69 -13.10 -10.07 0.24
CA GLU A 69 -13.29 -10.19 -1.20
C GLU A 69 -12.17 -9.48 -1.97
N THR A 70 -11.81 -8.26 -1.56
CA THR A 70 -10.71 -7.50 -2.18
C THR A 70 -9.37 -8.19 -1.94
N LEU A 71 -9.12 -8.71 -0.73
CA LEU A 71 -7.90 -9.45 -0.43
C LEU A 71 -7.78 -10.73 -1.28
N ARG A 72 -8.89 -11.47 -1.47
CA ARG A 72 -8.91 -12.63 -2.39
C ARG A 72 -8.59 -12.26 -3.83
N GLU A 73 -9.10 -11.11 -4.30
CA GLU A 73 -8.74 -10.62 -5.62
C GLU A 73 -7.25 -10.31 -5.72
N ILE A 74 -6.65 -9.74 -4.68
CA ILE A 74 -5.21 -9.49 -4.62
C ILE A 74 -4.41 -10.80 -4.67
N ILE A 75 -4.82 -11.83 -3.91
CA ILE A 75 -4.20 -13.17 -3.98
C ILE A 75 -4.27 -13.71 -5.40
N ARG A 76 -5.47 -13.68 -6.01
CA ARG A 76 -5.68 -14.16 -7.38
C ARG A 76 -4.75 -13.46 -8.37
N ARG A 77 -4.65 -12.13 -8.28
CA ARG A 77 -3.76 -11.34 -9.16
C ARG A 77 -2.29 -11.67 -8.91
N ALA A 78 -1.87 -11.82 -7.65
CA ALA A 78 -0.50 -12.24 -7.35
C ALA A 78 -0.17 -13.60 -7.98
N LEU A 79 -1.07 -14.58 -7.88
CA LEU A 79 -0.84 -15.93 -8.43
C LEU A 79 -0.98 -16.01 -9.96
N THR A 80 -1.45 -14.96 -10.65
CA THR A 80 -1.71 -15.00 -12.10
C THR A 80 -0.94 -13.96 -12.91
N GLU A 81 -0.59 -12.82 -12.31
CA GLU A 81 0.01 -11.67 -12.99
C GLU A 81 1.39 -11.31 -12.44
N ASP A 82 1.75 -11.69 -11.21
CA ASP A 82 3.04 -11.34 -10.61
C ASP A 82 4.21 -12.02 -11.31
N GLU A 83 5.35 -11.34 -11.44
CA GLU A 83 6.50 -11.85 -12.18
C GLU A 83 7.15 -13.10 -11.55
N VAL A 84 6.98 -13.30 -10.24
CA VAL A 84 7.57 -14.41 -9.48
C VAL A 84 6.50 -15.44 -9.14
N LEU A 85 5.43 -15.04 -8.47
CA LEU A 85 4.43 -15.96 -7.95
C LEU A 85 3.62 -16.65 -9.06
N SER A 86 3.38 -15.99 -10.21
CA SER A 86 2.65 -16.61 -11.32
C SER A 86 3.36 -17.81 -11.96
N LYS A 87 4.67 -17.95 -11.72
CA LYS A 87 5.48 -19.07 -12.21
C LYS A 87 5.39 -20.30 -11.31
N ILE A 88 4.86 -20.15 -10.10
CA ILE A 88 4.71 -21.23 -9.15
C ILE A 88 3.28 -21.76 -9.28
N PRO A 89 3.08 -23.04 -9.61
CA PRO A 89 1.76 -23.62 -9.67
C PRO A 89 1.20 -23.78 -8.26
N VAL A 90 0.30 -22.87 -7.87
CA VAL A 90 -0.32 -22.83 -6.54
C VAL A 90 -1.82 -23.15 -6.63
N ASP A 91 -2.30 -24.02 -5.73
CA ASP A 91 -3.71 -24.25 -5.47
C ASP A 91 -4.07 -23.64 -4.10
N VAL A 92 -4.96 -22.63 -4.12
CA VAL A 92 -5.55 -22.08 -2.89
C VAL A 92 -6.75 -22.93 -2.50
N ILE A 93 -6.59 -23.79 -1.49
CA ILE A 93 -7.66 -24.67 -0.98
C ILE A 93 -8.42 -23.95 0.13
N GLU A 94 -7.69 -23.35 1.06
CA GLU A 94 -8.22 -22.53 2.15
C GLU A 94 -7.44 -21.22 2.25
N ASP A 95 -8.12 -20.13 2.61
CA ASP A 95 -7.53 -18.79 2.73
C ASP A 95 -7.84 -18.09 4.05
N HIS A 96 -8.52 -18.76 4.98
CA HIS A 96 -9.05 -18.11 6.18
C HIS A 96 -7.93 -17.61 7.10
N ALA A 97 -6.90 -18.43 7.32
CA ALA A 97 -5.74 -18.06 8.13
C ALA A 97 -4.97 -16.90 7.48
N LEU A 98 -4.76 -16.96 6.16
CA LEU A 98 -4.08 -15.93 5.38
C LEU A 98 -4.79 -14.58 5.47
N LEU A 99 -6.10 -14.57 5.27
CA LEU A 99 -6.93 -13.38 5.37
C LEU A 99 -6.97 -12.84 6.82
N ALA A 100 -7.16 -13.71 7.81
CA ALA A 100 -7.20 -13.32 9.22
C ALA A 100 -5.87 -12.70 9.68
N LEU A 101 -4.73 -13.31 9.33
CA LEU A 101 -3.40 -12.81 9.68
C LEU A 101 -3.04 -11.51 8.96
N SER A 102 -3.59 -11.27 7.76
CA SER A 102 -3.39 -10.01 7.04
C SER A 102 -4.06 -8.82 7.74
N GLY A 103 -5.17 -9.05 8.43
CA GLY A 103 -5.94 -8.01 9.12
C GLY A 103 -6.41 -6.88 8.20
N GLY A 104 -6.71 -7.17 6.92
CA GLY A 104 -7.12 -6.15 5.95
C GLY A 104 -5.98 -5.41 5.25
N ASP A 105 -4.72 -5.76 5.53
CA ASP A 105 -3.53 -5.15 4.93
C ASP A 105 -3.00 -6.01 3.77
N ALA A 106 -3.07 -5.47 2.55
CA ALA A 106 -2.57 -6.13 1.34
C ALA A 106 -1.06 -6.39 1.36
N ARG A 107 -0.26 -5.50 1.95
CA ARG A 107 1.19 -5.67 2.03
C ARG A 107 1.54 -6.86 2.91
N LYS A 108 0.87 -6.97 4.07
CA LYS A 108 1.02 -8.14 4.95
C LYS A 108 0.54 -9.41 4.27
N LEU A 109 -0.62 -9.37 3.61
CA LEU A 109 -1.17 -10.51 2.88
C LEU A 109 -0.18 -11.05 1.85
N LEU A 110 0.36 -10.17 1.00
CA LEU A 110 1.28 -10.57 -0.07
C LEU A 110 2.59 -11.14 0.49
N GLY A 111 3.13 -10.54 1.56
CA GLY A 111 4.32 -11.07 2.23
C GLY A 111 4.08 -12.45 2.86
N LEU A 112 2.91 -12.66 3.49
CA LEU A 112 2.52 -13.97 4.01
C LEU A 112 2.34 -14.99 2.88
N LEU A 113 1.64 -14.62 1.80
CA LEU A 113 1.41 -15.48 0.65
C LEU A 113 2.75 -15.93 0.05
N GLU A 114 3.66 -15.00 -0.20
CA GLU A 114 4.99 -15.31 -0.74
C GLU A 114 5.75 -16.26 0.20
N LEU A 115 5.76 -15.98 1.50
CA LEU A 115 6.44 -16.81 2.50
C LEU A 115 5.89 -18.24 2.50
N VAL A 116 4.57 -18.43 2.52
CA VAL A 116 3.98 -19.78 2.54
C VAL A 116 4.24 -20.50 1.21
N VAL A 117 4.07 -19.82 0.07
CA VAL A 117 4.32 -20.42 -1.25
C VAL A 117 5.78 -20.88 -1.40
N GLN A 118 6.75 -20.11 -0.88
CA GLN A 118 8.17 -20.46 -0.97
C GLN A 118 8.61 -21.51 0.06
N SER A 119 7.93 -21.61 1.20
CA SER A 119 8.29 -22.55 2.28
C SER A 119 7.56 -23.89 2.19
N THR A 120 6.46 -23.98 1.44
CA THR A 120 5.70 -25.22 1.25
C THR A 120 6.22 -26.02 0.05
N PRO A 121 6.70 -27.26 0.24
CA PRO A 121 7.06 -28.14 -0.87
C PRO A 121 5.86 -28.48 -1.76
N PRO A 122 6.05 -28.66 -3.09
CA PRO A 122 4.97 -29.11 -3.95
C PRO A 122 4.42 -30.47 -3.53
N ALA A 123 3.10 -30.64 -3.60
CA ALA A 123 2.43 -31.92 -3.42
C ALA A 123 2.77 -32.89 -4.58
N ALA A 124 2.25 -34.13 -4.51
CA ALA A 124 2.50 -35.16 -5.51
C ALA A 124 2.09 -34.77 -6.95
N ASN A 125 1.17 -33.80 -7.09
CA ASN A 125 0.74 -33.24 -8.37
C ASN A 125 1.67 -32.13 -8.91
N GLY A 126 2.78 -31.84 -8.23
CA GLY A 126 3.73 -30.80 -8.58
C GLY A 126 3.26 -29.37 -8.27
N ARG A 127 2.17 -29.22 -7.50
CA ARG A 127 1.58 -27.91 -7.14
C ARG A 127 1.73 -27.64 -5.65
N VAL A 128 1.96 -26.39 -5.28
CA VAL A 128 1.94 -25.95 -3.89
C VAL A 128 0.48 -25.83 -3.45
N GLN A 129 0.12 -26.45 -2.33
CA GLN A 129 -1.23 -26.38 -1.77
C GLN A 129 -1.23 -25.42 -0.58
N LEU A 130 -2.02 -24.35 -0.68
CA LEU A 130 -2.27 -23.43 0.42
C LEU A 130 -3.52 -23.89 1.18
N THR A 131 -3.31 -24.20 2.45
CA THR A 131 -4.35 -24.56 3.43
C THR A 131 -4.18 -23.66 4.67
N ASP A 132 -5.12 -23.71 5.60
CA ASP A 132 -4.97 -23.05 6.91
C ASP A 132 -3.86 -23.65 7.78
#